data_AF-A0A7W7WTF6-F1
#
_entry.id   AF-A0A7W7WTF6-F1
#
_cell.length_a   1.000
_cell.length_b   1.000
_cell.length_c   1.000
_cell.angle_alpha   90.00
_cell.angle_beta   90.00
_cell.angle_gamma   90.00
#
_symmetry.space_group_name_H-M   'P 1'
#
loop_
_entity.id
_entity.type
_entity.pdbx_description
1 polymer ?
#
loop_
_entity_poly.entity_id
_entity_poly.type
_entity_poly.pdbx_seq_one_letter_code
_entity_poly.pdbx_strand_id
1 'polypeptide(L)'
;MSFTAVWPITDPHDTEAADELTVTAPEDVDTLLTRLAEPGAGPAVIEHQDRELLDDTEGLLGEPGATKLPDHDMAVAVGDGFGYLTYADPDNDYSTLHGDAASPEYRSEYVDYPAGSGVPIETLGSALKDFLTTAQRPENVRWTAL
;
A
#
# COMPACT_ATOMS: atom_id res chain seq x y z
N MET A 1 2.87 -12.74 11.95
CA MET A 1 2.08 -12.11 10.89
C MET A 1 3.05 -11.50 9.90
N SER A 2 2.66 -11.45 8.64
CA SER A 2 3.51 -10.88 7.59
C SER A 2 2.67 -10.31 6.46
N PHE A 3 3.22 -9.31 5.78
CA PHE A 3 2.71 -8.88 4.49
C PHE A 3 3.86 -8.81 3.48
N THR A 4 3.52 -8.94 2.20
CA THR A 4 4.47 -8.72 1.11
C THR A 4 4.12 -7.39 0.45
N ALA A 5 5.14 -6.56 0.24
CA ALA A 5 5.05 -5.32 -0.52
C ALA A 5 5.76 -5.51 -1.86
N VAL A 6 5.11 -5.14 -2.96
CA VAL A 6 5.68 -5.18 -4.32
C VAL A 6 5.48 -3.82 -4.98
N TRP A 7 6.54 -3.21 -5.50
CA TRP A 7 6.49 -1.90 -6.16
C TRP A 7 7.31 -1.86 -7.45
N PRO A 8 6.89 -1.07 -8.44
CA PRO A 8 7.69 -0.84 -9.63
C PRO A 8 8.92 0.01 -9.28
N ILE A 9 10.02 -0.23 -9.99
CA ILE A 9 11.23 0.58 -9.92
C ILE A 9 11.57 1.11 -11.32
N THR A 10 12.12 2.32 -11.39
CA THR A 10 12.55 2.91 -12.66
C THR A 10 13.86 2.28 -13.11
N ASP A 11 13.81 1.41 -14.13
CA ASP A 11 14.99 0.86 -14.80
C ASP A 11 15.02 1.28 -16.30
N PRO A 12 16.13 1.84 -16.81
CA PRO A 12 16.24 2.28 -18.20
C PRO A 12 16.27 1.13 -19.22
N HIS A 13 16.44 -0.11 -18.78
CA HIS A 13 16.53 -1.31 -19.60
C HIS A 13 15.34 -2.25 -19.43
N ASP A 14 14.53 -2.07 -18.39
CA ASP A 14 13.37 -2.90 -18.10
C ASP A 14 12.20 -2.03 -17.59
N THR A 15 11.19 -1.88 -18.45
CA THR A 15 9.99 -1.10 -18.12
C THR A 15 9.05 -1.82 -17.15
N GLU A 16 9.27 -3.11 -16.90
CA GLU A 16 8.49 -3.93 -15.97
C GLU A 16 9.29 -4.25 -14.69
N ALA A 17 10.41 -3.56 -14.46
CA ALA A 17 11.23 -3.77 -13.28
C ALA A 17 10.43 -3.47 -12.00
N ALA A 18 10.52 -4.40 -11.05
CA ALA A 18 9.89 -4.30 -9.74
C ALA A 18 10.84 -4.80 -8.64
N ASP A 19 10.64 -4.31 -7.43
CA ASP A 19 11.27 -4.85 -6.22
C ASP A 19 10.18 -5.32 -5.24
N GLU A 20 10.58 -6.17 -4.31
CA GLU A 20 9.69 -6.75 -3.32
C GLU A 20 10.35 -6.83 -1.93
N LEU A 21 9.51 -6.80 -0.90
CA LEU A 21 9.93 -7.04 0.47
C LEU A 21 8.81 -7.71 1.26
N THR A 22 9.10 -8.89 1.80
CA THR A 22 8.26 -9.50 2.83
C THR A 22 8.62 -8.92 4.19
N VAL A 23 7.64 -8.25 4.81
CA VAL A 23 7.73 -7.66 6.14
C VAL A 23 7.25 -8.70 7.15
N THR A 24 8.14 -9.10 8.06
CA THR A 24 7.85 -10.09 9.12
C THR A 24 8.03 -9.52 10.51
N ALA A 25 8.72 -8.39 10.63
CA ALA A 25 8.96 -7.68 11.88
C ALA A 25 8.77 -6.16 11.71
N PRO A 26 8.49 -5.42 12.80
CA PRO A 26 8.31 -3.96 12.73
C PRO A 26 9.51 -3.21 12.11
N GLU A 27 10.73 -3.67 12.30
CA GLU A 27 11.95 -3.10 11.69
C GLU A 27 11.98 -3.26 10.16
N ASP A 28 11.31 -4.27 9.61
CA ASP A 28 11.20 -4.45 8.15
C ASP A 28 10.32 -3.35 7.54
N VAL A 29 9.37 -2.80 8.31
CA VAL A 29 8.57 -1.64 7.88
C VAL A 29 9.46 -0.42 7.65
N ASP A 30 10.42 -0.17 8.55
CA ASP A 30 11.32 0.97 8.40
C ASP A 30 12.26 0.77 7.18
N THR A 31 12.63 -0.49 6.90
CA THR A 31 13.35 -0.87 5.68
C THR A 31 12.52 -0.62 4.43
N LEU A 32 11.24 -1.03 4.43
CA LEU A 32 10.31 -0.80 3.33
C LEU A 32 10.19 0.69 3.02
N LEU A 33 9.93 1.52 4.03
CA LEU A 33 9.77 2.97 3.84
C LEU A 33 11.04 3.64 3.33
N THR A 34 12.21 3.14 3.73
CA THR A 34 13.49 3.62 3.20
C THR A 34 13.61 3.33 1.71
N ARG A 35 13.22 2.12 1.25
CA ARG A 35 13.26 1.75 -0.17
C ARG A 35 12.22 2.51 -1.00
N LEU A 36 11.02 2.70 -0.48
CA LEU A 36 9.98 3.48 -1.16
C LEU A 36 10.32 4.96 -1.29
N ALA A 37 11.24 5.46 -0.46
CA ALA A 37 11.76 6.82 -0.58
C ALA A 37 12.87 6.97 -1.64
N GLU A 38 13.37 5.88 -2.22
CA GLU A 38 14.42 5.93 -3.23
C GLU A 38 13.89 6.55 -4.54
N PRO A 39 14.69 7.38 -5.22
CA PRO A 39 14.31 7.92 -6.52
C PRO A 39 14.00 6.80 -7.52
N GLY A 40 12.78 6.80 -8.05
CA GLY A 40 12.32 5.82 -9.04
C GLY A 40 11.51 4.66 -8.47
N ALA A 41 11.36 4.56 -7.14
CA ALA A 41 10.37 3.66 -6.54
C ALA A 41 8.96 4.20 -6.74
N GLY A 42 8.05 3.36 -7.22
CA GLY A 42 6.61 3.68 -7.27
C GLY A 42 5.87 3.20 -6.01
N PRO A 43 4.53 3.28 -6.02
CA PRO A 43 3.73 2.75 -4.91
C PRO A 43 3.88 1.24 -4.78
N ALA A 44 4.00 0.75 -3.55
CA ALA A 44 3.92 -0.66 -3.24
C ALA A 44 2.47 -1.09 -3.03
N VAL A 45 2.07 -2.15 -3.72
CA VAL A 45 0.88 -2.93 -3.37
C VAL A 45 1.24 -3.86 -2.22
N ILE A 46 0.41 -3.88 -1.19
CA ILE A 46 0.62 -4.66 0.03
C ILE A 46 -0.41 -5.78 0.10
N GLU A 47 0.07 -7.01 0.28
CA GLU A 47 -0.75 -8.19 0.51
C GLU A 47 -0.43 -8.83 1.87
N HIS A 48 -1.39 -8.78 2.80
CA HIS A 48 -1.27 -9.46 4.09
C HIS A 48 -1.43 -10.97 3.94
N GLN A 49 -0.44 -11.73 4.40
CA GLN A 49 -0.32 -13.17 4.14
C GLN A 49 -1.20 -14.04 5.05
N ASP A 50 -1.74 -13.47 6.13
CA ASP A 50 -2.64 -14.17 7.05
C ASP A 50 -4.13 -13.87 6.82
N ARG A 51 -4.49 -13.03 5.84
CA ARG A 51 -5.90 -12.74 5.52
C ARG A 51 -6.48 -13.80 4.59
N GLU A 52 -7.79 -14.03 4.70
CA GLU A 52 -8.48 -14.97 3.81
C GLU A 52 -8.50 -14.42 2.38
N LEU A 53 -8.22 -15.29 1.41
CA LEU A 53 -8.33 -14.92 0.00
C LEU A 53 -9.75 -15.18 -0.51
N LEU A 54 -10.24 -14.26 -1.33
CA LEU A 54 -11.52 -14.37 -2.01
C LEU A 54 -11.38 -15.19 -3.30
N ASP A 55 -12.44 -15.90 -3.68
CA ASP A 55 -12.53 -16.47 -5.02
C ASP A 55 -12.81 -15.37 -6.04
N ASP A 56 -12.04 -15.34 -7.12
CA ASP A 56 -12.32 -14.51 -8.29
C ASP A 56 -13.55 -15.06 -9.04
N THR A 57 -14.73 -14.87 -8.47
CA THR A 57 -15.99 -15.40 -9.02
C THR A 57 -16.42 -14.71 -10.32
N GLU A 58 -15.85 -13.54 -10.62
CA GLU A 58 -16.16 -12.79 -11.84
C GLU A 58 -15.17 -13.09 -12.97
N GLY A 59 -14.02 -13.69 -12.67
CA GLY A 59 -12.97 -14.01 -13.65
C GLY A 59 -12.16 -12.79 -14.07
N LEU A 60 -11.91 -11.86 -13.15
CA LEU A 60 -11.10 -10.66 -13.38
C LEU A 60 -9.65 -10.98 -13.73
N LEU A 61 -9.10 -12.05 -13.15
CA LEU A 61 -7.71 -12.50 -13.34
C LEU A 61 -7.61 -13.84 -14.08
N GLY A 62 -8.72 -14.43 -14.54
CA GLY A 62 -8.70 -15.71 -15.22
C GLY A 62 -10.08 -16.37 -15.34
N GLU A 63 -10.08 -17.71 -15.40
CA GLU A 63 -11.35 -18.43 -15.33
C GLU A 63 -12.02 -18.19 -13.96
N PRO A 64 -13.34 -17.90 -13.92
CA PRO A 64 -14.06 -17.70 -12.67
C PRO A 64 -13.83 -18.82 -11.65
N GLY A 65 -13.40 -18.47 -10.45
CA GLY A 65 -13.10 -19.38 -9.34
C GLY A 65 -11.78 -20.16 -9.48
N ALA A 66 -10.96 -19.89 -10.50
CA ALA A 66 -9.65 -20.50 -10.66
C ALA A 66 -8.54 -19.73 -9.91
N THR A 67 -8.74 -18.43 -9.71
CA THR A 67 -7.76 -17.54 -9.07
C THR A 67 -8.29 -17.04 -7.73
N LYS A 68 -7.39 -16.86 -6.78
CA LYS A 68 -7.65 -16.27 -5.47
C LYS A 68 -7.18 -14.81 -5.47
N LEU A 69 -7.95 -13.93 -4.84
CA LEU A 69 -7.68 -12.51 -4.71
C LEU A 69 -7.49 -12.14 -3.24
N PRO A 70 -6.60 -11.19 -2.91
CA PRO A 70 -6.64 -10.55 -1.60
C PRO A 70 -8.04 -9.98 -1.32
N ASP A 71 -8.49 -10.11 -0.08
CA ASP A 71 -9.74 -9.49 0.38
C ASP A 71 -9.60 -8.00 0.69
N HIS A 72 -8.44 -7.41 0.42
CA HIS A 72 -8.13 -6.01 0.66
C HIS A 72 -7.32 -5.47 -0.51
N ASP A 73 -7.47 -4.17 -0.78
CA ASP A 73 -6.63 -3.40 -1.68
C ASP A 73 -5.91 -2.35 -0.84
N MET A 74 -4.59 -2.44 -0.79
CA MET A 74 -3.75 -1.56 -0.01
C MET A 74 -2.52 -1.16 -0.82
N ALA A 75 -2.33 0.15 -1.04
CA ALA A 75 -1.16 0.67 -1.73
C ALA A 75 -0.51 1.81 -0.96
N VAL A 76 0.81 1.77 -0.81
CA VAL A 76 1.61 2.78 -0.13
C VAL A 76 2.64 3.42 -1.02
N ALA A 77 2.88 4.71 -0.83
CA ALA A 77 3.95 5.43 -1.52
C ALA A 77 4.67 6.37 -0.57
N VAL A 78 5.91 6.72 -0.92
CA VAL A 78 6.65 7.81 -0.30
C VAL A 78 7.05 8.80 -1.38
N GLY A 79 6.70 10.07 -1.20
CA GLY A 79 6.98 11.11 -2.18
C GLY A 79 6.99 12.50 -1.56
N ASP A 80 7.96 13.33 -1.97
CA ASP A 80 8.14 14.70 -1.45
C ASP A 80 8.22 14.80 0.08
N GLY A 81 8.72 13.75 0.74
CA GLY A 81 8.85 13.66 2.20
C GLY A 81 7.56 13.26 2.93
N PHE A 82 6.49 12.91 2.21
CA PHE A 82 5.23 12.43 2.75
C PHE A 82 5.03 10.94 2.44
N GLY A 83 4.33 10.27 3.36
CA GLY A 83 3.83 8.91 3.18
C GLY A 83 2.37 8.95 2.76
N TYR A 84 2.01 8.11 1.80
CA TYR A 84 0.65 7.98 1.28
C TYR A 84 0.18 6.54 1.43
N LEU A 85 -1.11 6.36 1.66
CA LEU A 85 -1.74 5.07 1.83
C LEU A 85 -3.19 5.12 1.35
N THR A 86 -3.56 4.12 0.55
CA THR A 86 -4.95 3.80 0.21
C THR A 86 -5.33 2.47 0.84
N TYR A 87 -6.62 2.32 1.13
CA TYR A 87 -7.14 1.08 1.67
C TYR A 87 -8.60 0.89 1.26
N ALA A 88 -8.94 -0.34 0.87
CA ALA A 88 -10.31 -0.83 0.75
C ALA A 88 -10.36 -2.30 1.20
N ASP A 89 -11.49 -2.72 1.76
CA ASP A 89 -11.83 -4.12 2.01
C ASP A 89 -13.37 -4.28 2.02
N PRO A 90 -13.95 -5.47 2.19
CA PRO A 90 -15.41 -5.66 2.19
C PRO A 90 -16.18 -4.81 3.20
N ASP A 91 -15.53 -4.38 4.29
CA ASP A 91 -16.15 -3.61 5.37
C ASP A 91 -15.84 -2.11 5.26
N ASN A 92 -14.91 -1.71 4.38
CA ASN A 92 -14.40 -0.35 4.28
C ASN A 92 -14.29 0.10 2.81
N ASP A 93 -15.09 1.11 2.47
CA ASP A 93 -14.99 1.80 1.18
C ASP A 93 -13.57 2.34 0.94
N TYR A 94 -13.20 2.44 -0.34
CA TYR A 94 -11.93 2.98 -0.77
C TYR A 94 -11.65 4.35 -0.14
N SER A 95 -10.55 4.41 0.59
CA SER A 95 -10.20 5.54 1.43
C SER A 95 -8.73 5.90 1.29
N THR A 96 -8.41 7.17 1.51
CA THR A 96 -7.05 7.68 1.65
C THR A 96 -6.83 8.22 3.06
N LEU A 97 -5.58 8.45 3.43
CA LEU A 97 -5.28 9.11 4.70
C LEU A 97 -5.81 10.54 4.73
N HIS A 98 -6.32 10.95 5.89
CA HIS A 98 -6.59 12.36 6.19
C HIS A 98 -5.31 13.00 6.73
N GLY A 99 -4.51 13.54 5.81
CA GLY A 99 -3.14 13.98 6.06
C GLY A 99 -2.98 15.49 6.28
N ASP A 100 -1.79 15.98 5.94
CA ASP A 100 -1.40 17.38 6.00
C ASP A 100 -1.89 18.12 4.75
N ALA A 101 -2.60 19.23 4.92
CA ALA A 101 -3.10 20.06 3.82
C ALA A 101 -2.00 20.62 2.90
N ALA A 102 -0.73 20.63 3.35
CA ALA A 102 0.42 21.00 2.55
C ALA A 102 1.00 19.85 1.72
N SER A 103 0.56 18.60 1.94
CA SER A 103 1.05 17.47 1.14
C SER A 103 0.62 17.66 -0.32
N PRO A 104 1.53 17.47 -1.28
CA PRO A 104 1.16 17.49 -2.68
C PRO A 104 0.26 16.30 -3.01
N GLU A 105 -0.34 16.36 -4.20
CA GLU A 105 -0.89 15.18 -4.84
C GLU A 105 0.27 14.28 -5.28
N TYR A 106 0.13 12.97 -5.10
CA TYR A 106 1.06 11.98 -5.64
C TYR A 106 0.32 11.18 -6.70
N ARG A 107 0.75 11.27 -7.95
CA ARG A 107 0.18 10.50 -9.05
C ARG A 107 1.09 9.38 -9.48
N SER A 108 0.51 8.22 -9.76
CA SER A 108 1.22 7.08 -10.32
C SER A 108 0.37 6.37 -11.35
N GLU A 109 0.95 5.40 -12.05
CA GLU A 109 0.19 4.60 -13.03
C GLU A 109 -0.82 3.67 -12.37
N TYR A 110 -0.62 3.31 -11.09
CA TYR A 110 -1.47 2.38 -10.38
C TYR A 110 -2.55 3.09 -9.55
N VAL A 111 -2.15 4.09 -8.78
CA VAL A 111 -3.03 4.78 -7.83
C VAL A 111 -2.68 6.26 -7.71
N ASP A 112 -3.71 7.09 -7.57
CA ASP A 112 -3.58 8.52 -7.33
C ASP A 112 -3.92 8.84 -5.87
N TYR A 113 -3.05 9.61 -5.23
CA TYR A 113 -3.24 10.13 -3.89
C TYR A 113 -3.54 11.62 -3.94
N PRO A 114 -4.73 12.08 -3.51
CA PRO A 114 -5.10 13.48 -3.55
C PRO A 114 -4.17 14.37 -2.72
N ALA A 115 -4.06 15.64 -3.10
CA ALA A 115 -3.43 16.64 -2.24
C ALA A 115 -4.12 16.69 -0.88
N GLY A 116 -3.35 16.84 0.19
CA GLY A 116 -3.87 16.77 1.56
C GLY A 116 -3.91 15.36 2.17
N SER A 117 -3.61 14.31 1.41
CA SER A 117 -3.64 12.92 1.92
C SER A 117 -2.32 12.43 2.49
N GLY A 118 -1.22 13.15 2.25
CA GLY A 118 0.11 12.76 2.73
C GLY A 118 0.28 12.99 4.22
N VAL A 119 0.89 12.01 4.91
CA VAL A 119 1.22 12.09 6.34
C VAL A 119 2.75 12.08 6.55
N PRO A 120 3.25 12.44 7.75
CA PRO A 120 4.64 12.19 8.10
C PRO A 120 5.01 10.71 7.93
N ILE A 121 6.23 10.43 7.48
CA ILE A 121 6.72 9.05 7.26
C ILE A 121 6.61 8.19 8.52
N GLU A 122 6.84 8.76 9.70
CA GLU A 122 6.67 8.07 10.98
C GLU A 122 5.22 7.61 11.21
N THR A 123 4.25 8.43 10.81
CA THR A 123 2.82 8.09 10.89
C THR A 123 2.48 6.95 9.94
N LEU A 124 2.99 6.98 8.70
CA LEU A 124 2.82 5.88 7.75
C LEU A 124 3.45 4.59 8.30
N GLY A 125 4.66 4.66 8.85
CA GLY A 125 5.32 3.51 9.47
C GLY A 125 4.55 2.96 10.66
N SER A 126 3.96 3.81 11.49
CA SER A 126 3.05 3.37 12.56
C SER A 126 1.81 2.66 12.01
N ALA A 127 1.22 3.16 10.92
CA ALA A 127 0.05 2.53 10.30
C ALA A 127 0.39 1.14 9.72
N LEU A 128 1.54 1.01 9.05
CA LEU A 128 2.01 -0.27 8.52
C LEU A 128 2.34 -1.29 9.61
N LYS A 129 2.89 -0.84 10.74
CA LYS A 129 3.13 -1.69 11.92
C LYS A 129 1.82 -2.16 12.57
N ASP A 130 0.81 -1.30 12.57
CA ASP A 130 -0.54 -1.66 13.03
C ASP A 130 -1.17 -2.70 12.10
N PHE A 131 -1.10 -2.48 10.78
CA PHE A 131 -1.55 -3.43 9.77
C PHE A 131 -0.85 -4.79 9.89
N LEU A 132 0.48 -4.80 10.06
CA LEU A 132 1.27 -6.02 10.28
C LEU A 132 0.80 -6.81 11.51
N THR A 133 0.31 -6.12 12.54
CA THR A 133 -0.04 -6.73 13.83
C THR A 133 -1.50 -7.17 13.89
N THR A 134 -2.37 -6.49 13.16
CA THR A 134 -3.82 -6.72 13.24
C THR A 134 -4.38 -7.40 12.01
N ALA A 135 -3.69 -7.31 10.87
CA ALA A 135 -4.22 -7.62 9.56
C ALA A 135 -5.51 -6.86 9.24
N GLN A 136 -5.75 -5.68 9.84
CA GLN A 136 -6.96 -4.87 9.70
C GLN A 136 -6.61 -3.45 9.27
N ARG A 137 -7.58 -2.72 8.70
CA ARG A 137 -7.40 -1.29 8.37
C ARG A 137 -6.79 -0.55 9.56
N PRO A 138 -5.61 0.09 9.42
CA PRO A 138 -4.95 0.78 10.52
C PRO A 138 -5.86 1.75 11.26
N GLU A 139 -5.95 1.61 12.59
CA GLU A 139 -6.82 2.43 13.44
C GLU A 139 -6.09 3.65 14.02
N ASN A 140 -4.76 3.63 13.99
CA ASN A 140 -3.91 4.71 14.52
C ASN A 140 -3.78 5.93 13.58
N VAL A 141 -4.49 5.93 12.45
CA VAL A 141 -4.56 7.01 11.47
C VAL A 141 -6.00 7.39 11.17
N ARG A 142 -6.20 8.57 10.60
CA ARG A 142 -7.51 9.03 10.15
C ARG A 142 -7.68 8.80 8.66
N TRP A 143 -8.88 8.40 8.27
CA TRP A 143 -9.23 8.08 6.89
C TRP A 143 -10.21 9.11 6.32
N THR A 144 -10.12 9.35 5.03
CA THR A 144 -11.09 10.08 4.22
C THR A 144 -11.57 9.15 3.11
N ALA A 145 -12.84 8.77 3.15
CA ALA A 145 -13.48 8.05 2.05
C ALA A 145 -13.56 8.96 0.82
N LEU A 146 -13.35 8.38 -0.36
CA LEU A 146 -13.42 9.08 -1.65
C LEU A 146 -14.79 8.95 -2.32
#